data_AF-A0A376RGD3-F1
#
_entry.id   AF-A0A376RGD3-F1
#
_cell.length_a   1.000
_cell.length_b   1.000
_cell.length_c   1.000
_cell.angle_alpha   90.00
_cell.angle_beta   90.00
_cell.angle_gamma   90.00
#
_symmetry.space_group_name_H-M   'P 1'
#
loop_
_entity.id
_entity.type
_entity.pdbx_description
1 polymer ?
#
loop_
_entity_poly.entity_id
_entity_poly.type
_entity_poly.pdbx_seq_one_letter_code
_entity_poly.pdbx_strand_id
1 'polypeptide(L)' 'MLQKSGGKTVSEEEVLQLVQLSKPEIAQAIFGTTLAEFSQRSRAAYSGQQMLEEYVNFYQNL' A
#
# COMPACT_ATOMS: atom_id res chain seq x y z
N MET A 1 -7.49 -10.77 -7.13
CA MET A 1 -7.03 -10.52 -5.75
C MET A 1 -6.31 -9.20 -5.75
N LEU A 2 -6.78 -8.23 -4.95
CA LEU A 2 -6.19 -6.89 -4.92
C LEU A 2 -4.73 -7.02 -4.49
N GLN A 3 -3.81 -6.49 -5.30
CA GLN A 3 -2.45 -6.30 -4.82
C GLN A 3 -2.51 -5.30 -3.68
N LYS A 4 -2.14 -5.73 -2.49
CA LYS A 4 -2.00 -4.82 -1.34
C LYS A 4 -0.64 -4.14 -1.45
N SER A 5 -0.60 -2.84 -1.17
CA SER A 5 0.67 -2.09 -1.10
C SER A 5 1.59 -2.56 0.03
N GLY A 6 1.10 -3.45 0.91
CA GLY A 6 1.80 -3.97 2.09
C GLY A 6 1.62 -3.08 3.30
N GLY A 7 2.55 -3.18 4.26
CA GLY A 7 2.60 -2.37 5.48
C GLY A 7 2.47 -3.20 6.75
N LYS A 8 2.65 -2.54 7.90
CA LYS A 8 2.42 -3.11 9.22
C LYS A 8 1.45 -2.23 10.02
N THR A 9 0.67 -2.86 10.89
CA THR A 9 -0.02 -2.15 11.97
C THR A 9 1.03 -1.72 12.99
N VAL A 10 0.92 -0.50 13.48
CA VAL A 10 1.84 0.09 14.45
C VAL A 10 1.09 0.48 15.72
N SER A 11 1.75 0.39 16.87
CA SER A 11 1.19 0.88 18.14
C SER A 11 1.18 2.41 18.20
N GLU A 12 0.47 2.99 19.17
CA GLU A 12 0.44 4.44 19.37
C GLU A 12 1.85 5.01 19.62
N GLU A 13 2.69 4.30 20.39
CA GLU A 13 4.07 4.70 20.66
C GLU A 13 4.93 4.67 19.38
N GLU A 14 4.75 3.67 18.53
CA GLU A 14 5.44 3.59 17.24
C GLU A 14 5.00 4.74 16.30
N VAL A 15 3.72 5.12 16.32
CA VAL A 15 3.21 6.26 15.53
C VAL A 15 3.92 7.55 15.92
N LEU A 16 4.11 7.80 17.22
CA LEU A 16 4.79 9.02 17.69
C LEU A 16 6.25 9.12 17.22
N GLN A 17 6.92 8.00 17.01
CA GLN A 17 8.27 7.98 16.43
C GLN A 17 8.23 8.23 14.92
N LEU A 18 7.26 7.63 14.23
CA LEU A 18 7.13 7.74 12.77
C LEU A 18 6.78 9.15 12.30
N VAL A 19 5.93 9.89 13.03
CA VAL A 19 5.55 11.26 12.64
C VAL A 19 6.71 12.26 12.67
N GLN A 20 7.81 11.93 13.35
CA GLN A 20 9.01 12.77 13.38
C GLN A 20 9.89 12.55 12.14
N LEU A 21 9.66 11.47 11.38
CA LEU A 21 10.47 11.11 10.22
C LEU A 21 9.98 11.81 8.95
N SER A 22 10.88 11.93 7.97
CA SER A 22 10.50 12.36 6.64
C SER A 22 9.69 11.28 5.91
N LYS A 23 8.88 11.70 4.93
CA LYS A 23 8.04 10.79 4.14
C LYS A 23 8.80 9.61 3.49
N PRO A 24 10.03 9.79 2.96
CA PRO A 24 10.85 8.67 2.50
C PRO A 24 11.24 7.68 3.60
N GLU A 25 11.60 8.17 4.78
CA GLU A 25 11.98 7.33 5.92
C GLU A 25 10.77 6.54 6.45
N ILE A 26 9.58 7.16 6.49
CA ILE A 26 8.32 6.45 6.81
C ILE A 26 8.05 5.34 5.80
N ALA A 27 8.26 5.60 4.49
CA ALA A 27 8.05 4.59 3.46
C ALA A 27 8.94 3.36 3.67
N GLN A 28 10.22 3.59 4.00
CA GLN A 28 11.16 2.52 4.33
C GLN A 28 10.77 1.80 5.63
N ALA A 29 10.41 2.53 6.69
CA ALA A 29 10.10 1.98 8.00
C ALA A 29 8.81 1.14 8.03
N ILE A 30 7.79 1.52 7.24
CA ILE A 30 6.49 0.83 7.22
C ILE A 30 6.41 -0.20 6.10
N PHE A 31 6.95 0.09 4.92
CA PHE A 31 6.76 -0.74 3.73
C PHE A 31 8.05 -1.45 3.25
N GLY A 32 9.18 -1.21 3.91
CA GLY A 32 10.45 -1.86 3.58
C GLY A 32 11.02 -1.49 2.22
N THR A 33 10.59 -0.37 1.63
CA THR A 33 10.91 0.03 0.25
C THR A 33 11.00 1.55 0.16
N THR A 34 11.56 2.06 -0.94
CA THR A 34 11.65 3.50 -1.15
C THR A 34 10.26 4.12 -1.38
N LEU A 35 10.15 5.43 -1.13
CA LEU A 35 8.91 6.17 -1.40
C LEU A 35 8.48 6.08 -2.87
N ALA A 36 9.42 6.07 -3.81
CA ALA A 36 9.13 6.00 -5.24
C ALA A 36 8.50 4.65 -5.62
N GLU A 37 9.15 3.56 -5.20
CA GLU A 37 8.66 2.18 -5.41
C GLU A 37 7.30 1.96 -4.74
N PHE A 38 7.15 2.39 -3.48
CA PHE A 38 5.87 2.35 -2.79
C PHE A 38 4.79 3.13 -3.55
N SER A 39 5.09 4.35 -4.01
CA SER A 39 4.13 5.19 -4.73
C SER A 39 3.70 4.57 -6.05
N GLN A 40 4.63 3.96 -6.79
CA GLN A 40 4.33 3.25 -8.03
C GLN A 40 3.45 2.02 -7.76
N ARG A 41 3.83 1.19 -6.79
CA ARG A 41 3.07 0.01 -6.40
C ARG A 41 1.67 0.37 -5.92
N SER A 42 1.55 1.41 -5.08
CA SER A 42 0.26 1.89 -4.59
C SER A 42 -0.63 2.39 -5.72
N ARG A 43 -0.10 3.10 -6.72
CA ARG A 43 -0.90 3.52 -7.89
C ARG A 43 -1.39 2.34 -8.70
N ALA A 44 -0.57 1.31 -8.89
CA ALA A 44 -0.98 0.09 -9.61
C ALA A 44 -2.06 -0.68 -8.83
N ALA A 45 -1.82 -0.89 -7.52
CA ALA A 45 -2.71 -1.57 -6.59
C ALA A 45 -4.11 -0.96 -6.48
N TYR A 46 -4.22 0.36 -6.60
CA TYR A 46 -5.50 1.09 -6.55
C TYR A 46 -5.86 1.70 -7.90
N SER A 47 -5.32 1.15 -8.99
CA SER A 47 -5.73 1.55 -10.34
C SER A 47 -7.15 1.08 -10.63
N GLY A 48 -7.90 1.88 -11.38
CA GLY A 48 -9.23 1.48 -11.86
C GLY A 48 -9.21 0.18 -12.67
N GLN A 49 -8.08 -0.15 -13.31
CA GLN A 49 -7.89 -1.40 -14.04
C GLN A 49 -7.95 -2.62 -13.12
N GLN A 50 -7.24 -2.61 -11.98
CA GLN A 50 -7.28 -3.74 -11.05
C GLN A 50 -8.68 -3.91 -10.44
N MET A 51 -9.36 -2.80 -10.14
CA MET A 51 -10.76 -2.83 -9.68
C MET A 51 -11.70 -3.45 -10.72
N LEU A 52 -11.54 -3.10 -12.00
CA LEU A 52 -12.34 -3.67 -13.09
C LEU A 52 -12.04 -5.16 -13.30
N GLU A 53 -10.77 -5.56 -13.25
CA GLU A 53 -10.36 -6.97 -13.35
C GLU A 53 -10.97 -7.80 -12.21
N GLU A 54 -11.02 -7.27 -10.98
CA GLU A 54 -11.69 -7.93 -9.87
C GLU A 54 -13.20 -8.02 -10.04
N TYR A 55 -13.82 -6.91 -10.46
CA TYR A 55 -15.25 -6.86 -10.70
C TYR A 55 -15.67 -7.89 -11.76
N VAL A 56 -14.94 -8.01 -12.86
CA VAL A 56 -15.19 -9.02 -13.90
C VAL A 56 -15.01 -10.44 -13.36
N ASN A 57 -13.92 -10.71 -12.64
CA ASN A 57 -13.68 -12.03 -12.06
C ASN A 57 -14.77 -12.42 -11.04
N PHE A 58 -15.35 -11.47 -10.30
CA PHE A 58 -16.43 -11.73 -9.36
C PHE A 58 -17.66 -12.30 -10.06
N TYR A 59 -18.10 -11.72 -11.19
CA TYR A 59 -19.27 -12.22 -11.93
C TYR A 59 -19.02 -13.47 -12.77
N GLN A 60 -17.76 -13.75 -13.13
CA GLN A 60 -17.40 -14.98 -13.85
C GLN A 60 -17.38 -16.23 -12.97
N ASN A 61 -17.26 -16.05 -11.65
CA ASN A 61 -17.23 -17.14 -10.66
C ASN A 61 -18.52 -17.23 -9.84
N LEU A 62 -19.62 -16.66 -10.35
CA LEU A 62 -20.98 -16.73 -9.82
C LEU A 62 -21.75 -17.86 -10.53
#